data_AF-F5ZBF5-F1
#
_entry.id   AF-F5ZBF5-F1
#
_cell.length_a   1.000
_cell.length_b   1.000
_cell.length_c   1.000
_cell.angle_alpha   90.00
_cell.angle_beta   90.00
_cell.angle_gamma   90.00
#
_symmetry.space_group_name_H-M   'P 1'
#
loop_
_entity.id
_entity.type
_entity.pdbx_description
1 polymer ?
#
loop_
_entity_poly.entity_id
_entity_poly.type
_entity_poly.pdbx_seq_one_letter_code
_entity_poly.pdbx_strand_id
1 'polypeptide(L)' 'MDDPLLGEQKKGDLAFLRVYKFKMVKQLTLLGYSYEDGTVILELIALGSHENFYRDVKKLF' A
#
# COMPACT_ATOMS: atom_id res chain seq x y z
N MET A 1 4.63 16.47 11.60
CA MET A 1 3.24 16.15 11.30
C MET A 1 3.28 14.97 10.37
N ASP A 2 2.80 13.82 10.83
CA ASP A 2 2.76 12.59 10.04
C ASP A 2 1.54 12.68 9.12
N ASP A 3 1.73 12.50 7.81
CA ASP A 3 0.64 12.62 6.83
C ASP A 3 0.13 11.20 6.48
N PRO A 4 -1.04 10.78 6.97
CA PRO A 4 -1.57 9.45 6.71
C PRO A 4 -2.07 9.28 5.27
N LEU A 5 -1.98 10.31 4.42
CA LEU A 5 -2.44 10.30 3.04
C LEU A 5 -1.28 10.24 2.03
N LEU A 6 -0.05 10.04 2.50
CA LEU A 6 1.20 10.07 1.74
C LEU A 6 1.30 8.97 0.67
N GLY A 7 0.41 7.97 0.73
CA GLY A 7 0.30 6.87 -0.23
C GLY A 7 -0.77 7.13 -1.29
N GLU A 8 -0.58 6.55 -2.47
CA GLU A 8 -1.54 6.66 -3.57
C GLU A 8 -2.76 5.77 -3.31
N GLN A 9 -3.92 6.39 -3.11
CA GLN A 9 -5.19 5.68 -3.00
C GLN A 9 -5.53 4.98 -4.33
N LYS A 10 -5.89 3.69 -4.27
CA LYS A 10 -6.34 2.94 -5.43
C LYS A 10 -7.79 3.30 -5.78
N LYS A 11 -8.21 2.92 -6.98
CA LYS A 11 -9.55 3.17 -7.52
C LYS A 11 -10.29 1.84 -7.70
N GLY A 12 -11.62 1.88 -7.73
CA GLY A 12 -12.46 0.69 -7.88
C GLY A 12 -12.60 -0.08 -6.58
N ASP A 13 -12.65 -1.41 -6.66
CA ASP A 13 -12.85 -2.31 -5.51
C ASP A 13 -11.76 -2.16 -4.42
N LEU A 14 -10.60 -1.60 -4.76
CA LEU A 14 -9.49 -1.33 -3.83
C LEU A 14 -9.47 0.10 -3.30
N ALA A 15 -10.58 0.85 -3.33
CA ALA A 15 -10.61 2.26 -2.90
C ALA A 15 -10.22 2.48 -1.43
N PHE A 16 -10.36 1.47 -0.58
CA PHE A 16 -9.90 1.50 0.82
C PHE A 16 -8.38 1.38 0.94
N LEU A 17 -7.70 0.88 -0.10
CA LEU A 17 -6.27 0.61 -0.11
C LEU A 17 -5.48 1.81 -0.64
N ARG A 18 -4.52 2.27 0.15
CA ARG A 18 -3.46 3.20 -0.23
C ARG A 18 -2.15 2.44 -0.39
N VAL A 19 -1.34 2.85 -1.36
CA VAL A 19 -0.02 2.25 -1.61
C VAL A 19 1.06 3.31 -1.51
N TYR A 20 1.93 3.17 -0.52
CA TYR A 20 3.10 4.00 -0.36
C TYR A 20 4.34 3.34 -0.96
N LYS A 21 5.08 4.09 -1.77
CA LYS A 21 6.31 3.62 -2.43
C LYS A 21 7.51 4.25 -1.73
N PHE A 22 8.41 3.42 -1.20
CA PHE A 22 9.62 3.91 -0.53
C PHE A 22 10.82 3.04 -0.87
N LYS A 23 12.03 3.59 -0.67
CA LYS A 23 13.27 2.81 -0.82
C LYS A 23 13.66 2.24 0.53
N MET A 24 13.83 0.93 0.59
CA MET A 24 14.34 0.21 1.75
C MET A 24 15.52 -0.64 1.32
N VAL A 25 16.68 -0.49 1.96
CA VAL A 25 17.89 -1.27 1.67
C VAL A 25 18.24 -1.28 0.16
N LYS A 26 18.19 -0.10 -0.47
CA LYS A 26 18.41 0.10 -1.92
C LYS A 26 17.41 -0.59 -2.86
N GLN A 27 16.36 -1.22 -2.33
CA GLN A 27 15.28 -1.81 -3.11
C GLN A 27 14.02 -0.91 -3.06
N LEU A 28 13.28 -0.85 -4.18
CA LEU A 28 11.97 -0.22 -4.20
C LEU A 28 10.96 -1.15 -3.52
N THR A 29 10.31 -0.66 -2.47
CA THR A 29 9.34 -1.40 -1.67
C THR A 29 7.99 -0.69 -1.70
N LEU A 30 6.92 -1.49 -1.68
CA LEU A 30 5.54 -1.04 -1.72
C LEU A 30 4.85 -1.44 -0.40
N LEU A 31 4.30 -0.46 0.31
CA LEU A 31 3.50 -0.68 1.51
C LEU A 31 2.04 -0.42 1.18
N GLY A 32 1.19 -1.43 1.36
CA GLY A 32 -0.26 -1.23 1.40
C GLY A 32 -0.68 -0.73 2.79
N TYR A 33 -1.71 0.10 2.86
CA TYR A 33 -2.35 0.45 4.13
C TYR A 33 -3.74 1.01 3.86
N SER A 34 -4.64 0.94 4.85
CA SER A 34 -5.93 1.62 4.81
C SER A 34 -6.01 2.65 5.94
N TYR A 35 -6.81 3.68 5.71
CA TYR A 35 -7.08 4.72 6.69
C TYR A 35 -8.59 4.88 6.81
N GLU A 36 -9.14 4.40 7.91
CA GLU A 36 -10.58 4.40 8.18
C GLU A 36 -10.84 4.91 9.60
N ASP A 37 -11.82 5.82 9.74
CA ASP A 37 -12.29 6.34 11.03
C ASP A 37 -11.19 6.88 11.97
N GLY A 38 -10.20 7.59 11.43
CA GLY A 38 -9.08 8.13 12.21
C GLY A 38 -8.07 7.09 12.68
N THR A 39 -8.25 5.83 12.30
CA THR A 39 -7.34 4.72 12.59
C THR A 39 -6.56 4.37 11.33
N VAL A 40 -5.23 4.39 11.44
CA VAL A 40 -4.34 3.89 10.38
C VAL A 40 -4.17 2.39 10.60
N ILE A 41 -4.66 1.58 9.66
CA ILE A 41 -4.41 0.14 9.64
C ILE A 41 -3.29 -0.11 8.63
N LEU A 42 -2.11 -0.45 9.15
CA LEU A 42 -0.92 -0.74 8.37
C LEU A 42 -0.84 -2.24 8.12
N GLU A 43 -1.14 -2.68 6.90
CA GLU A 43 -0.96 -4.07 6.48
C GLU A 43 0.16 -4.18 5.45
N LEU A 44 1.25 -4.86 5.80
CA LEU A 44 2.32 -5.13 4.86
C LEU A 44 1.86 -6.14 3.81
N ILE A 45 1.30 -5.65 2.70
CA ILE A 45 0.71 -6.54 1.69
C ILE A 45 1.77 -7.28 0.87
N ALA A 46 2.93 -6.68 0.56
CA ALA A 46 4.01 -7.39 -0.13
C ALA A 46 5.37 -6.66 -0.05
N LEU A 47 6.45 -7.44 -0.09
CA LEU A 47 7.82 -6.95 -0.30
C LEU A 47 8.31 -7.44 -1.66
N GLY A 48 8.48 -6.55 -2.64
CA GLY A 48 9.00 -6.97 -3.95
C GLY A 48 8.86 -5.96 -5.07
N SER A 49 9.39 -6.33 -6.23
CA SER A 49 9.37 -5.54 -7.47
C SER A 49 7.93 -5.28 -7.97
N HIS A 50 7.75 -4.10 -8.57
CA HIS A 50 6.47 -3.48 -8.97
C HIS A 50 5.43 -4.42 -9.64
N GLU A 51 5.86 -5.42 -10.42
CA GLU A 51 4.98 -6.34 -11.15
C GLU A 51 4.33 -7.44 -10.30
N ASN A 52 5.00 -7.90 -9.23
CA ASN A 52 4.44 -8.99 -8.41
C ASN A 52 3.40 -8.47 -7.42
N PHE A 53 3.52 -7.20 -7.01
CA PHE A 53 2.63 -6.54 -6.06
C PHE A 53 1.16 -6.54 -6.49
N TYR A 54 0.86 -6.04 -7.70
CA TYR A 54 -0.53 -5.94 -8.16
C TYR A 54 -1.19 -7.31 -8.35
N ARG A 55 -0.39 -8.32 -8.70
CA ARG A 55 -0.86 -9.69 -8.89
C ARG A 55 -1.25 -10.36 -7.57
N ASP A 56 -0.45 -10.13 -6.53
CA ASP A 56 -0.72 -10.67 -5.20
C ASP A 56 -1.88 -9.94 -4.53
N VAL A 57 -1.92 -8.61 -4.65
CA VAL A 57 -3.05 -7.79 -4.14
C VAL A 57 -4.37 -8.21 -4.77
N LYS A 58 -4.43 -8.42 -6.09
CA LYS A 58 -5.65 -8.92 -6.78
C LYS A 58 -6.04 -10.38 -6.46
N LYS A 59 -5.16 -11.13 -5.80
CA LYS A 59 -5.47 -12.50 -5.34
C LYS A 59 -5.93 -12.52 -3.90
N LEU A 60 -5.54 -11.53 -3.11
CA LEU A 60 -5.92 -11.36 -1.71
C LEU A 60 -7.30 -10.69 -1.56
N PHE A 61 -7.72 -9.91 -2.56
CA PHE A 61 -9.01 -9.21 -2.63
C PHE A 61 -9.67 -9.51 -3.97
#